data_AF-A0A1Q3JGJ0-F1
#
_entry.id   AF-A0A1Q3JGJ0-F1
#
_cell.length_a   1.000
_cell.length_b   1.000
_cell.length_c   1.000
_cell.angle_alpha   90.00
_cell.angle_beta   90.00
_cell.angle_gamma   90.00
#
_symmetry.space_group_name_H-M   'P 1'
#
loop_
_entity.id
_entity.type
_entity.pdbx_description
1 polymer ?
#
loop_
_entity_poly.entity_id
_entity_poly.type
_entity_poly.pdbx_seq_one_letter_code
_entity_poly.pdbx_strand_id
1 'polypeptide(L)' 'MIDQSPFTHPLEREVYAVVHYPEGWRILTHGQRWGRFAFRVDAEEAALRLAAKAEAAGQRAEVLVQDTSCELSRLDTGNV' A
#
# COMPACT_ATOMS: atom_id res chain seq x y z
N MET A 1 11.71 -17.74 -28.98
CA MET A 1 11.08 -18.14 -27.71
C MET A 1 11.30 -17.01 -26.74
N ILE A 2 10.25 -16.26 -26.42
CA ILE A 2 10.33 -15.14 -25.48
C ILE A 2 10.11 -15.77 -24.11
N ASP A 3 11.12 -15.67 -23.25
CA ASP A 3 11.08 -16.11 -21.87
C ASP A 3 9.96 -15.35 -21.14
N GLN A 4 8.87 -16.04 -20.83
CA GLN A 4 7.75 -15.53 -20.02
C GLN A 4 7.93 -15.96 -18.56
N SER A 5 9.14 -15.81 -18.03
CA SER A 5 9.35 -15.84 -16.59
C SER A 5 8.67 -14.59 -16.01
N PRO A 6 7.76 -14.69 -15.03
CA PRO A 6 7.36 -13.52 -14.30
C PRO A 6 8.63 -13.02 -13.63
N PHE A 7 9.13 -11.87 -14.08
CA PHE A 7 10.16 -11.14 -13.37
C PHE A 7 9.54 -10.68 -12.04
N THR A 8 9.43 -11.62 -11.10
CA THR A 8 9.49 -11.35 -9.68
C THR A 8 10.92 -10.93 -9.40
N HIS A 9 11.35 -9.81 -10.00
CA HIS A 9 12.39 -9.03 -9.36
C HIS A 9 11.84 -8.72 -7.97
N PRO A 10 12.59 -8.98 -6.89
CA PRO A 10 12.22 -8.48 -5.60
C PRO A 10 12.15 -6.97 -5.79
N LEU A 11 10.93 -6.42 -5.86
CA LEU A 11 10.75 -5.07 -5.41
C LEU A 11 11.19 -5.16 -3.96
N GLU A 12 12.43 -4.72 -3.69
CA GLU A 12 13.02 -4.65 -2.35
C GLU A 12 12.11 -3.88 -1.38
N ARG A 13 11.05 -3.26 -1.92
CA ARG A 13 10.04 -2.51 -1.23
C ARG A 13 8.65 -2.68 -1.87
N GLU A 14 7.67 -3.10 -1.07
CA GLU A 14 6.26 -3.07 -1.42
C GLU A 14 5.63 -1.76 -0.91
N VAL A 15 4.93 -1.04 -1.79
CA VAL A 15 4.35 0.27 -1.46
C VAL A 15 2.83 0.16 -1.47
N TYR A 16 2.22 0.54 -0.35
CA TYR A 16 0.79 0.57 -0.14
C TYR A 16 0.31 2.02 -0.07
N ALA A 17 -0.33 2.48 -1.14
CA ALA A 17 -0.87 3.84 -1.21
C ALA A 17 -2.37 3.86 -0.87
N VAL A 18 -2.72 4.50 0.23
CA VAL A 18 -4.08 4.84 0.62
C VAL A 18 -4.49 6.13 -0.08
N VAL A 19 -5.46 6.03 -0.98
CA VAL A 19 -5.92 7.15 -1.81
C VAL A 19 -7.43 7.34 -1.69
N HIS A 20 -7.85 8.59 -1.76
CA HIS A 20 -9.25 8.97 -1.74
C HIS A 20 -9.82 9.02 -3.16
N TYR A 21 -10.86 8.23 -3.39
CA TYR A 21 -11.68 8.27 -4.60
C TYR A 21 -13.04 8.90 -4.27
N PRO A 22 -13.81 9.36 -5.28
CA PRO A 22 -15.16 9.93 -5.07
C PRO A 22 -16.12 9.01 -4.31
N GLU A 23 -15.83 7.71 -4.34
CA GLU A 23 -16.64 6.64 -3.78
C GLU A 23 -16.10 6.12 -2.42
N GLY A 24 -15.00 6.69 -1.92
CA GLY A 24 -14.36 6.32 -0.65
C GLY A 24 -12.86 6.08 -0.78
N TRP A 25 -12.27 5.53 0.27
CA TRP A 25 -10.83 5.25 0.37
C TRP A 25 -10.47 3.90 -0.23
N ARG A 26 -9.32 3.81 -0.88
CA ARG A 26 -8.81 2.57 -1.48
C ARG A 26 -7.32 2.43 -1.23
N ILE A 27 -6.86 1.20 -1.16
CA ILE A 27 -5.44 0.87 -1.06
C ILE A 27 -4.96 0.43 -2.44
N LEU A 28 -3.83 0.96 -2.89
CA LEU A 28 -3.17 0.59 -4.14
C LEU A 28 -1.81 -0.01 -3.81
N THR A 29 -1.46 -1.11 -4.45
CA THR A 29 -0.10 -1.67 -4.45
C THR A 29 0.33 -1.97 -5.88
N HIS A 30 1.59 -2.40 -6.06
CA HIS A 30 2.13 -2.73 -7.37
C HIS A 30 1.26 -3.80 -8.06
N GLY A 31 0.57 -3.40 -9.13
CA GLY A 31 -0.28 -4.29 -9.94
C GLY A 31 -1.64 -4.66 -9.33
N GLN A 32 -1.98 -4.23 -8.12
CA GLN A 32 -3.23 -4.65 -7.46
C GLN A 32 -3.93 -3.52 -6.70
N ARG A 33 -5.28 -3.55 -6.74
CA ARG A 33 -6.15 -2.65 -5.97
C ARG A 33 -6.75 -3.44 -4.82
N TRP A 34 -6.66 -2.91 -3.61
CA TRP A 34 -7.07 -3.55 -2.38
C TRP A 34 -8.21 -2.79 -1.72
N GLY A 35 -9.37 -3.45 -1.68
CA GLY A 35 -10.51 -3.03 -0.90
C GLY A 35 -11.13 -1.69 -1.30
N ARG A 36 -12.26 -1.39 -0.67
CA ARG A 36 -12.90 -0.07 -0.66
C ARG A 36 -13.35 0.18 0.77
N PHE A 37 -12.99 1.33 1.31
CA PHE A 37 -13.22 1.71 2.69
C PHE A 37 -14.02 3.00 2.72
N ALA A 38 -14.99 3.09 3.63
CA ALA A 38 -15.78 4.31 3.80
C ALA A 38 -14.98 5.40 4.54
N PHE A 39 -14.08 5.00 5.45
CA PHE A 39 -13.32 5.89 6.30
C PHE A 39 -11.81 5.77 6.06
N ARG A 40 -11.09 6.89 6.26
CA ARG A 40 -9.63 6.98 6.12
C ARG A 40 -8.92 6.03 7.08
N VAL A 41 -9.31 6.06 8.37
CA VAL A 41 -8.72 5.24 9.43
C VAL A 41 -8.79 3.75 9.12
N ASP A 42 -9.90 3.25 8.59
CA ASP A 42 -10.01 1.83 8.21
C ASP A 42 -9.06 1.47 7.06
N ALA A 43 -8.88 2.37 6.09
CA ALA A 43 -7.95 2.16 4.98
C ALA A 43 -6.48 2.23 5.45
N GLU A 44 -6.16 3.15 6.38
CA GLU A 44 -4.85 3.27 7.02
C GLU A 44 -4.51 2.00 7.81
N GLU A 45 -5.42 1.54 8.69
CA GLU A 45 -5.28 0.30 9.47
C GLU A 45 -5.09 -0.93 8.57
N ALA A 46 -5.88 -1.03 7.49
CA ALA A 46 -5.75 -2.12 6.54
C ALA A 46 -4.42 -2.06 5.77
N ALA A 47 -3.95 -0.87 5.38
CA ALA A 47 -2.66 -0.69 4.72
C ALA A 47 -1.49 -1.03 5.66
N LEU A 48 -1.56 -0.64 6.94
CA LEU A 48 -0.59 -1.02 7.97
C LEU A 48 -0.55 -2.54 8.18
N ARG A 49 -1.70 -3.21 8.21
CA ARG A 49 -1.75 -4.69 8.31
C ARG A 49 -1.14 -5.38 7.09
N LEU A 50 -1.35 -4.83 5.90
CA LEU A 50 -0.74 -5.37 4.68
C LEU A 50 0.78 -5.16 4.70
N ALA A 51 1.23 -3.96 5.09
CA ALA A 51 2.65 -3.66 5.27
C ALA A 51 3.30 -4.60 6.29
N ALA A 52 2.69 -4.80 7.46
CA ALA A 52 3.20 -5.73 8.47
C ALA A 52 3.28 -7.19 7.96
N LYS A 53 2.34 -7.62 7.13
CA LYS A 53 2.39 -8.95 6.49
C LYS A 53 3.54 -9.07 5.48
N ALA A 54 3.77 -8.02 4.69
CA ALA A 54 4.88 -7.97 3.75
C ALA A 54 6.24 -7.97 4.47
N GLU A 55 6.35 -7.21 5.57
CA GLU A 55 7.54 -7.23 6.44
C GLU A 55 7.77 -8.60 7.08
N ALA A 56 6.71 -9.26 7.55
CA ALA A 56 6.80 -10.63 8.05
C ALA A 56 7.22 -11.64 6.96
N ALA A 57 6.94 -11.36 5.69
CA ALA A 57 7.39 -12.14 4.54
C ALA A 57 8.83 -11.79 4.09
N GLY A 58 9.51 -10.86 4.77
CA GLY A 58 10.87 -10.44 4.46
C GLY A 58 10.98 -9.36 3.38
N GLN A 59 9.87 -8.70 3.03
CA GLN A 59 9.85 -7.58 2.09
C GLN A 59 9.82 -6.26 2.88
N ARG A 60 10.53 -5.20 2.46
CA ARG A 60 10.31 -3.90 3.09
C ARG A 60 8.96 -3.38 2.66
N ALA A 61 8.16 -2.85 3.59
CA ALA A 61 6.90 -2.21 3.25
C ALA A 61 6.97 -0.70 3.46
N GLU A 62 6.21 0.05 2.65
CA GLU A 62 5.96 1.48 2.86
C GLU A 62 4.47 1.75 2.74
N VAL A 63 3.92 2.53 3.66
CA VAL A 63 2.54 3.03 3.56
C VAL A 63 2.59 4.51 3.19
N LEU A 64 1.87 4.87 2.13
CA LEU A 64 1.66 6.26 1.70
C LEU A 64 0.19 6.58 1.91
N VAL A 65 -0.12 7.72 2.50
CA VAL A 65 -1.51 8.15 2.70
C VAL A 65 -1.74 9.48 2.01
N GLN A 66 -2.81 9.55 1.23
CA GLN A 66 -3.24 10.78 0.60
C GLN A 66 -3.88 11.69 1.64
N ASP A 67 -3.40 12.94 1.72
CA ASP A 67 -4.00 13.97 2.54
C ASP A 67 -5.11 14.74 1.77
N THR A 68 -5.83 15.61 2.47
CA THR A 68 -6.89 16.46 1.94
C THR A 68 -6.42 17.38 0.80
N SER A 69 -5.13 17.72 0.75
CA SER A 69 -4.48 18.44 -0.35
C SER A 69 -4.19 17.57 -1.59
N CYS A 70 -4.62 16.31 -1.60
CA CYS A 70 -4.31 15.30 -2.62
C CYS A 70 -2.83 14.89 -2.71
N GLU A 71 -2.02 15.30 -1.73
CA GLU A 71 -0.60 14.95 -1.61
C GLU A 71 -0.43 13.60 -0.90
N LEU A 72 0.60 12.84 -1.27
CA LEU A 72 0.92 11.55 -0.64
C LEU A 72 2.03 11.73 0.39
N SER A 73 1.71 11.49 1.66
CA SER A 73 2.67 11.52 2.76
C SER A 73 3.02 10.10 3.20
N ARG A 74 4.31 9.85 3.48
CA ARG A 74 4.74 8.59 4.08
C ARG A 74 4.18 8.50 5.49
N LEU A 75 3.43 7.43 5.76
CA LEU A 75 3.07 7.06 7.12
C LEU A 75 4.27 6.29 7.69
N ASP A 76 4.95 6.89 8.66
CA ASP A 76 6.07 6.24 9.33
C ASP A 76 5.53 5.15 10.25
N THR A 77 5.89 3.89 9.99
CA THR A 77 5.50 2.73 10.81
C THR A 77 6.15 2.76 12.21
N GLY A 78 7.05 3.71 12.49
CA GLY A 78 7.87 3.78 13.70
C GLY A 78 7.44 4.84 14.70
N ASN A 79 6.19 4.82 15.19
CA ASN A 79 5.87 5.41 16.51
C ASN A 79 4.55 4.86 17.06
N VAL A 80 4.58 3.62 17.58
CA VAL A 80 3.57 3.11 18.52
C VAL A 80 4.13 3.09 19.94
#